data_AF-A0A1C2Y3G2-F1
#
_entry.id   AF-A0A1C2Y3G2-F1
#
_cell.length_a   1.000
_cell.length_b   1.000
_cell.length_c   1.000
_cell.angle_alpha   90.00
_cell.angle_beta   90.00
_cell.angle_gamma   90.00
#
_symmetry.space_group_name_H-M   'P 1'
#
loop_
_entity.id
_entity.type
_entity.pdbx_description
1 polymer ?
#
loop_
_entity_poly.entity_id
_entity_poly.type
_entity_poly.pdbx_seq_one_letter_code
_entity_poly.pdbx_strand_id
1 'polypeptide(L)'
;MITLPRITINPGHGKKNNGTLDPGAIGAGGLKEYIQADQVGVILKDLFLAAGWEVQYLQDGDLWDVSEGSDAWGADYFISVHCNAVADRSAHGIETCYQAAGGMAEKIAKSVQAELVAATGLTDRGAEIKNLHATRETNAPAILVEAGFISNPAEENLMNQSSFDNLVAKGIYEGFTKATGYYKESKGEKTMKNLILCNPGPDERAAGYLADHFNAPVDNLSSVAADTLAAAQNVYIVGSATKPTANAVCIAGADRFDTCRKVLDICQGR
;
A
#
# COMPACT_ATOMS: atom_id res chain seq x y z
N MET A 1 -7.90 -19.32 20.81
CA MET A 1 -7.48 -17.93 20.54
C MET A 1 -7.09 -17.87 19.08
N ILE A 2 -7.57 -16.88 18.33
CA ILE A 2 -7.08 -16.63 16.97
C ILE A 2 -5.75 -15.89 17.16
N THR A 3 -4.63 -16.52 16.80
CA THR A 3 -3.32 -15.87 16.77
C THR A 3 -3.22 -15.06 15.48
N LEU A 4 -2.98 -13.76 15.60
CA LEU A 4 -2.75 -12.90 14.45
C LEU A 4 -1.35 -13.16 13.89
N PRO A 5 -1.14 -13.07 12.56
CA PRO A 5 0.17 -13.25 11.98
C PRO A 5 1.09 -12.07 12.35
N ARG A 6 2.37 -12.37 12.56
CA ARG A 6 3.41 -11.44 13.03
C ARG A 6 4.39 -11.13 11.93
N ILE A 7 4.71 -9.85 11.76
CA ILE A 7 5.74 -9.42 10.82
C ILE A 7 6.68 -8.39 11.46
N THR A 8 7.98 -8.60 11.27
CA THR A 8 8.99 -7.59 11.61
C THR A 8 9.27 -6.72 10.39
N ILE A 9 9.23 -5.41 10.59
CA ILE A 9 9.63 -4.41 9.60
C ILE A 9 10.89 -3.73 10.14
N ASN A 10 11.98 -3.90 9.40
CA ASN A 10 13.28 -3.35 9.73
C ASN A 10 13.66 -2.27 8.71
N PRO A 11 13.42 -0.98 8.99
CA PRO A 11 14.16 0.08 8.32
C PRO A 11 15.64 -0.08 8.64
N GLY A 12 16.48 -0.14 7.61
CA GLY A 12 17.91 -0.32 7.74
C GLY A 12 18.59 0.80 8.54
N HIS A 13 19.75 0.46 9.11
CA HIS A 13 20.61 1.38 9.86
C HIS A 13 19.88 2.03 11.05
N GLY A 14 20.46 3.09 11.62
CA GLY A 14 19.87 3.81 12.74
C GLY A 14 20.80 3.93 13.93
N LYS A 15 20.22 4.26 15.09
CA LYS A 15 20.98 4.50 16.31
C LYS A 15 21.35 3.17 16.96
N LYS A 16 22.63 3.02 17.28
CA LYS A 16 23.20 1.86 17.98
C LYS A 16 23.02 1.96 19.49
N ASN A 17 23.16 0.84 20.17
CA ASN A 17 23.10 0.75 21.64
C ASN A 17 24.12 1.64 22.35
N ASN A 18 25.31 1.80 21.76
CA ASN A 18 26.35 2.68 22.30
C ASN A 18 26.06 4.18 22.08
N GLY A 19 24.91 4.52 21.50
CA GLY A 19 24.46 5.88 21.21
C GLY A 19 24.97 6.48 19.91
N THR A 20 25.87 5.80 19.19
CA THR A 20 26.34 6.24 17.87
C THR A 20 25.24 6.06 16.81
N LEU A 21 25.24 6.92 15.81
CA LEU A 21 24.32 6.81 14.67
C LEU A 21 25.04 6.14 13.51
N ASP A 22 24.49 5.03 13.01
CA ASP A 22 24.79 4.53 11.68
C ASP A 22 23.83 5.20 10.69
N PRO A 23 24.31 6.15 9.85
CA PRO A 23 23.44 6.81 8.88
C PRO A 23 23.15 5.94 7.64
N GLY A 24 23.84 4.80 7.48
CA GLY A 24 23.96 4.12 6.19
C GLY A 24 24.66 5.00 5.16
N ALA A 25 24.36 4.76 3.88
CA ALA A 25 24.88 5.59 2.81
C ALA A 25 24.31 7.03 2.85
N ILE A 26 25.07 7.97 2.30
CA ILE A 26 24.67 9.38 2.20
C ILE A 26 24.72 9.79 0.71
N GLY A 27 23.59 10.25 0.18
CA GLY A 27 23.47 10.70 -1.19
C GLY A 27 24.21 12.02 -1.48
N ALA A 28 24.23 12.46 -2.75
CA ALA A 28 24.86 13.73 -3.15
C ALA A 28 24.17 14.93 -2.50
N GLY A 29 22.84 14.87 -2.42
CA GLY A 29 21.98 15.88 -1.81
C GLY A 29 22.00 15.83 -0.28
N GLY A 30 22.66 14.84 0.32
CA GLY A 30 22.79 14.69 1.76
C GLY A 30 21.66 13.87 2.40
N LEU A 31 20.80 13.24 1.61
CA LEU A 31 19.83 12.27 2.12
C LEU A 31 20.60 11.11 2.76
N LYS A 32 20.17 10.68 3.94
CA LYS A 32 20.79 9.56 4.67
C LYS A 32 19.88 8.36 4.57
N GLU A 33 20.46 7.20 4.30
CA GLU A 33 19.73 5.95 4.06
C GLU A 33 18.78 5.60 5.20
N TYR A 34 19.22 5.72 6.46
CA TYR A 34 18.35 5.38 7.60
C TYR A 34 17.06 6.23 7.66
N ILE A 35 17.10 7.48 7.15
CA ILE A 35 15.91 8.36 7.09
C ILE A 35 14.97 7.86 5.98
N GLN A 36 15.52 7.60 4.79
CA GLN A 36 14.75 7.12 3.65
C GLN A 36 14.10 5.76 3.94
N ALA A 37 14.84 4.85 4.57
CA ALA A 37 14.35 3.55 5.00
C ALA A 37 13.22 3.69 6.03
N ASP A 38 13.37 4.59 7.03
CA ASP A 38 12.36 4.86 8.05
C ASP A 38 11.04 5.36 7.44
N GLN A 39 11.12 6.31 6.49
CA GLN A 39 9.95 6.87 5.80
C GLN A 39 9.13 5.80 5.07
N VAL A 40 9.79 4.91 4.33
CA VAL A 40 9.12 3.75 3.69
C VAL A 40 8.59 2.78 4.76
N GLY A 41 9.39 2.50 5.78
CA GLY A 41 9.06 1.56 6.85
C GLY A 41 7.81 1.97 7.63
N VAL A 42 7.64 3.25 7.97
CA VAL A 42 6.46 3.74 8.70
C VAL A 42 5.18 3.48 7.92
N ILE A 43 5.18 3.77 6.62
CA ILE A 43 4.03 3.53 5.75
C ILE A 43 3.74 2.03 5.66
N LEU A 44 4.79 1.21 5.48
CA LEU A 44 4.65 -0.24 5.41
C LEU A 44 4.06 -0.82 6.70
N LYS A 45 4.51 -0.34 7.86
CA LYS A 45 3.97 -0.71 9.18
C LYS A 45 2.49 -0.41 9.26
N ASP A 46 2.07 0.78 8.85
CA ASP A 46 0.66 1.18 8.90
C ASP A 46 -0.21 0.34 7.97
N LEU A 47 0.30 -0.04 6.78
CA LEU A 47 -0.39 -0.97 5.86
C LEU A 47 -0.63 -2.34 6.51
N PHE A 48 0.39 -2.92 7.16
CA PHE A 48 0.26 -4.22 7.83
C PHE A 48 -0.64 -4.16 9.08
N LEU A 49 -0.54 -3.09 9.88
CA LEU A 49 -1.44 -2.87 11.02
C LEU A 49 -2.91 -2.75 10.57
N ALA A 50 -3.17 -1.99 9.50
CA ALA A 50 -4.52 -1.86 8.91
C ALA A 50 -5.05 -3.20 8.38
N ALA A 51 -4.16 -4.06 7.89
CA ALA A 51 -4.48 -5.43 7.51
C ALA A 51 -4.66 -6.39 8.71
N GLY A 52 -4.48 -5.91 9.94
CA GLY A 52 -4.67 -6.69 11.16
C GLY A 52 -3.55 -7.69 11.44
N TRP A 53 -2.33 -7.35 11.05
CA TRP A 53 -1.12 -8.02 11.50
C TRP A 53 -0.67 -7.47 12.85
N GLU A 54 0.01 -8.30 13.63
CA GLU A 54 0.89 -7.80 14.67
C GLU A 54 2.20 -7.36 13.99
N VAL A 55 2.68 -6.15 14.29
CA VAL A 55 3.87 -5.59 13.65
C VAL A 55 4.91 -5.18 14.68
N GLN A 56 6.12 -5.71 14.55
CA GLN A 56 7.30 -5.20 15.26
C GLN A 56 8.05 -4.26 14.33
N TYR A 57 8.13 -2.99 14.71
CA TYR A 57 8.93 -2.00 14.00
C TYR A 57 10.29 -1.89 14.69
N LEU A 58 11.37 -2.20 13.98
CA LEU A 58 12.70 -2.35 14.57
C LEU A 58 13.76 -1.68 13.68
N GLN A 59 14.02 -0.40 13.91
CA GLN A 59 15.14 0.31 13.29
C GLN A 59 16.31 0.40 14.29
N ASP A 60 17.40 -0.29 13.98
CA ASP A 60 18.60 -0.35 14.82
C ASP A 60 19.86 -0.42 13.95
N GLY A 61 20.93 0.25 14.40
CA GLY A 61 22.24 0.22 13.75
C GLY A 61 23.11 -0.98 14.15
N ASP A 62 22.67 -1.77 15.12
CA ASP A 62 23.29 -3.02 15.55
C ASP A 62 22.56 -4.21 14.92
N LEU A 63 23.15 -4.78 13.87
CA LEU A 63 22.52 -5.82 13.03
C LEU A 63 22.08 -7.07 13.80
N TRP A 64 22.82 -7.44 14.86
CA TRP A 64 22.49 -8.58 15.70
C TRP A 64 21.22 -8.35 16.52
N ASP A 65 20.99 -7.13 17.00
CA ASP A 65 19.80 -6.82 17.79
C ASP A 65 18.54 -6.86 16.93
N VAL A 66 18.68 -6.55 15.63
CA VAL A 66 17.59 -6.66 14.66
C VAL A 66 17.17 -8.13 14.49
N SER A 67 18.12 -9.03 14.22
CA SER A 67 17.82 -10.45 13.99
C SER A 67 17.37 -11.14 15.28
N GLU A 68 18.09 -10.95 16.39
CA GLU A 68 17.70 -11.53 17.69
C GLU A 68 16.35 -10.98 18.17
N GLY A 69 16.09 -9.68 17.98
CA GLY A 69 14.83 -9.04 18.36
C GLY A 69 13.64 -9.57 17.58
N SER A 70 13.80 -9.83 16.28
CA SER A 70 12.77 -10.43 15.43
C SER A 70 12.48 -11.88 15.83
N ASP A 71 13.53 -12.66 16.02
CA ASP A 71 13.43 -14.08 16.36
C ASP A 71 12.86 -14.31 17.75
N ALA A 72 13.31 -13.52 18.75
CA ALA A 72 12.81 -13.59 20.12
C ALA A 72 11.31 -13.20 20.21
N TRP A 73 10.85 -12.30 19.33
CA TRP A 73 9.44 -11.94 19.24
C TRP A 73 8.58 -13.01 18.56
N GLY A 74 9.22 -13.92 17.82
CA GLY A 74 8.56 -15.00 17.08
C GLY A 74 7.83 -14.47 15.84
N ALA A 75 8.52 -13.66 15.04
CA ALA A 75 7.98 -13.18 13.78
C ALA A 75 7.71 -14.32 12.80
N ASP A 76 6.57 -14.27 12.09
CA ASP A 76 6.28 -15.22 11.00
C ASP A 76 6.99 -14.81 9.69
N TYR A 77 7.31 -13.52 9.55
CA TYR A 77 7.98 -12.93 8.39
C TYR A 77 8.86 -11.75 8.79
N PHE A 78 9.88 -11.48 7.98
CA PHE A 78 10.80 -10.36 8.16
C PHE A 78 11.00 -9.60 6.84
N ILE A 79 10.84 -8.28 6.87
CA ILE A 79 11.12 -7.39 5.73
C ILE A 79 12.09 -6.31 6.20
N SER A 80 13.25 -6.24 5.56
CA SER A 80 14.18 -5.13 5.72
C SER A 80 14.14 -4.19 4.52
N VAL A 81 14.25 -2.88 4.77
CA VAL A 81 14.20 -1.82 3.75
C VAL A 81 15.49 -1.01 3.82
N HIS A 82 16.16 -0.87 2.69
CA HIS A 82 17.45 -0.22 2.51
C HIS A 82 17.48 0.62 1.23
N CYS A 83 18.58 1.33 1.01
CA CYS A 83 18.88 1.96 -0.27
C CYS A 83 20.28 1.57 -0.72
N ASN A 84 20.42 1.20 -1.99
CA ASN A 84 21.69 0.78 -2.52
C ASN A 84 22.66 1.97 -2.62
N ALA A 85 23.95 1.69 -2.56
CA ALA A 85 24.97 2.71 -2.79
C ALA A 85 26.24 2.10 -3.38
N VAL A 86 26.79 2.78 -4.39
CA VAL A 86 28.06 2.41 -4.99
C VAL A 86 28.81 3.65 -5.46
N ALA A 87 30.13 3.54 -5.59
CA ALA A 87 30.99 4.65 -6.01
C ALA A 87 30.64 5.16 -7.43
N ASP A 88 30.26 4.27 -8.33
CA ASP A 88 29.75 4.65 -9.65
C ASP A 88 28.33 5.19 -9.53
N ARG A 89 28.21 6.52 -9.55
CA ARG A 89 26.95 7.24 -9.37
C ARG A 89 25.97 7.10 -10.54
N SER A 90 26.34 6.39 -11.60
CA SER A 90 25.45 6.05 -12.71
C SER A 90 24.67 4.75 -12.50
N ALA A 91 25.08 3.92 -11.53
CA ALA A 91 24.34 2.73 -11.13
C ALA A 91 22.94 3.13 -10.64
N HIS A 92 21.93 2.36 -11.01
CA HIS A 92 20.52 2.66 -10.77
C HIS A 92 19.70 1.37 -10.79
N GLY A 93 18.46 1.46 -10.33
CA GLY A 93 17.48 0.39 -10.28
C GLY A 93 17.21 -0.15 -8.88
N ILE A 94 16.19 -1.00 -8.79
CA ILE A 94 15.65 -1.57 -7.57
C ILE A 94 15.85 -3.08 -7.55
N GLU A 95 16.19 -3.66 -6.39
CA GLU A 95 16.38 -5.11 -6.22
C GLU A 95 15.81 -5.59 -4.89
N THR A 96 15.43 -6.87 -4.84
CA THR A 96 14.95 -7.54 -3.63
C THR A 96 15.80 -8.76 -3.35
N CYS A 97 16.48 -8.77 -2.21
CA CYS A 97 17.44 -9.78 -1.83
C CYS A 97 16.85 -10.81 -0.85
N TYR A 98 17.34 -12.05 -0.93
CA TYR A 98 16.98 -13.16 -0.03
C TYR A 98 18.16 -14.13 0.13
N GLN A 99 18.12 -15.03 1.12
CA GLN A 99 19.30 -15.80 1.52
C GLN A 99 19.56 -17.08 0.69
N ALA A 100 18.51 -17.76 0.21
CA ALA A 100 18.67 -19.04 -0.48
C ALA A 100 17.50 -19.32 -1.44
N ALA A 101 17.77 -20.10 -2.49
CA ALA A 101 16.74 -20.58 -3.41
C ALA A 101 15.77 -21.54 -2.71
N GLY A 102 14.52 -21.52 -3.16
CA GLY A 102 13.42 -22.29 -2.63
C GLY A 102 12.71 -21.62 -1.45
N GLY A 103 11.47 -22.05 -1.22
CA GLY A 103 10.70 -21.65 -0.05
C GLY A 103 10.02 -20.28 -0.16
N MET A 104 9.57 -19.79 1.00
CA MET A 104 8.69 -18.63 1.08
C MET A 104 9.41 -17.30 0.84
N ALA A 105 10.66 -17.15 1.30
CA ALA A 105 11.45 -15.94 1.11
C ALA A 105 11.68 -15.62 -0.38
N GLU A 106 12.09 -16.62 -1.19
CA GLU A 106 12.24 -16.45 -2.64
C GLU A 106 10.91 -16.07 -3.31
N LYS A 107 9.80 -16.72 -2.92
CA LYS A 107 8.47 -16.42 -3.47
C LYS A 107 8.04 -14.98 -3.19
N ILE A 108 8.27 -14.52 -1.95
CA ILE A 108 8.01 -13.13 -1.54
C ILE A 108 8.91 -12.19 -2.32
N ALA A 109 10.22 -12.43 -2.35
CA ALA A 109 11.18 -11.56 -3.02
C ALA A 109 10.84 -11.34 -4.51
N LYS A 110 10.51 -12.42 -5.24
CA LYS A 110 10.12 -12.31 -6.66
C LYS A 110 8.82 -11.53 -6.87
N SER A 111 7.84 -11.72 -6.00
CA SER A 111 6.56 -11.01 -6.08
C SER A 111 6.72 -9.53 -5.73
N VAL A 112 7.44 -9.23 -4.64
CA VAL A 112 7.80 -7.88 -4.22
C VAL A 112 8.58 -7.15 -5.30
N GLN A 113 9.59 -7.79 -5.90
CA GLN A 113 10.35 -7.20 -6.99
C GLN A 113 9.45 -6.78 -8.17
N ALA A 114 8.54 -7.66 -8.59
CA ALA A 114 7.63 -7.37 -9.70
C ALA A 114 6.71 -6.17 -9.41
N GLU A 115 6.12 -6.11 -8.21
CA GLU A 115 5.24 -4.99 -7.84
C GLU A 115 6.03 -3.68 -7.62
N LEU A 116 7.26 -3.75 -7.10
CA LEU A 116 8.14 -2.58 -6.95
C LEU A 116 8.49 -1.96 -8.30
N VAL A 117 8.85 -2.78 -9.29
CA VAL A 117 9.15 -2.32 -10.65
C VAL A 117 7.90 -1.68 -11.28
N ALA A 118 6.74 -2.31 -11.12
CA ALA A 118 5.48 -1.78 -11.63
C ALA A 118 5.08 -0.44 -10.98
N ALA A 119 5.26 -0.31 -9.67
CA ALA A 119 4.87 0.88 -8.91
C ALA A 119 5.82 2.06 -9.12
N THR A 120 7.13 1.80 -9.19
CA THR A 120 8.15 2.86 -9.21
C THR A 120 8.66 3.21 -10.61
N GLY A 121 8.56 2.28 -11.55
CA GLY A 121 9.15 2.41 -12.89
C GLY A 121 10.68 2.40 -12.91
N LEU A 122 11.34 2.10 -11.79
CA LEU A 122 12.80 1.96 -11.73
C LEU A 122 13.28 0.73 -12.50
N THR A 123 14.55 0.75 -12.93
CA THR A 123 15.18 -0.38 -13.62
C THR A 123 15.12 -1.63 -12.75
N ASP A 124 14.59 -2.71 -13.31
CA ASP A 124 14.53 -4.01 -12.64
C ASP A 124 15.93 -4.65 -12.56
N ARG A 125 16.42 -4.85 -11.34
CA ARG A 125 17.67 -5.55 -11.06
C ARG A 125 17.47 -6.98 -10.55
N GLY A 126 16.22 -7.42 -10.47
CA GLY A 126 15.84 -8.77 -10.11
C GLY A 126 15.68 -9.02 -8.62
N ALA A 127 15.19 -10.23 -8.34
CA ALA A 127 15.17 -10.81 -7.01
C ALA A 127 16.40 -11.72 -6.87
N GLU A 128 17.34 -11.35 -6.02
CA GLU A 128 18.70 -11.90 -6.03
C GLU A 128 19.05 -12.63 -4.72
N ILE A 129 19.81 -13.72 -4.84
CA ILE A 129 20.38 -14.39 -3.67
C ILE A 129 21.61 -13.61 -3.22
N LYS A 130 21.58 -13.07 -2.00
CA LYS A 130 22.71 -12.34 -1.42
C LYS A 130 22.96 -12.74 0.03
N ASN A 131 24.23 -12.78 0.40
CA ASN A 131 24.66 -13.14 1.74
C ASN A 131 24.63 -11.93 2.69
N LEU A 132 23.44 -11.41 2.98
CA LEU A 132 23.23 -10.24 3.83
C LEU A 132 22.92 -10.68 5.27
N HIS A 133 23.44 -9.96 6.27
CA HIS A 133 23.26 -10.35 7.67
C HIS A 133 21.77 -10.47 8.05
N ALA A 134 20.97 -9.45 7.74
CA ALA A 134 19.55 -9.41 8.11
C ALA A 134 18.77 -10.63 7.56
N THR A 135 19.04 -11.06 6.33
CA THR A 135 18.37 -12.23 5.74
C THR A 135 19.00 -13.56 6.15
N ARG A 136 20.28 -13.57 6.54
CA ARG A 136 20.99 -14.79 6.93
C ARG A 136 20.73 -15.20 8.37
N GLU A 137 20.72 -14.24 9.28
CA GLU A 137 20.66 -14.51 10.73
C GLU A 137 19.23 -14.45 11.29
N THR A 138 18.23 -14.14 10.46
CA THR A 138 16.81 -14.17 10.86
C THR A 138 16.19 -15.53 10.54
N ASN A 139 15.50 -16.14 11.51
CA ASN A 139 14.89 -17.47 11.34
C ASN A 139 13.62 -17.45 10.47
N ALA A 140 12.85 -16.37 10.52
CA ALA A 140 11.66 -16.20 9.68
C ALA A 140 12.02 -16.07 8.19
N PRO A 141 11.11 -16.39 7.25
CA PRO A 141 11.26 -16.01 5.86
C PRO A 141 11.56 -14.51 5.71
N ALA A 142 12.79 -14.19 5.30
CA ALA A 142 13.34 -12.85 5.31
C ALA A 142 13.68 -12.36 3.90
N ILE A 143 13.29 -11.11 3.61
CA ILE A 143 13.71 -10.38 2.41
C ILE A 143 14.32 -9.03 2.80
N LEU A 144 15.20 -8.50 1.94
CA LEU A 144 15.75 -7.16 2.05
C LEU A 144 15.54 -6.41 0.74
N VAL A 145 14.87 -5.27 0.78
CA VAL A 145 14.60 -4.44 -0.40
C VAL A 145 15.61 -3.31 -0.46
N GLU A 146 16.30 -3.19 -1.60
CA GLU A 146 17.15 -2.05 -1.93
C GLU A 146 16.35 -1.09 -2.81
N ALA A 147 15.72 -0.07 -2.22
CA ALA A 147 14.69 0.77 -2.84
C ALA A 147 15.21 1.81 -3.86
N GLY A 148 16.26 1.48 -4.61
CA GLY A 148 17.00 2.39 -5.50
C GLY A 148 18.38 2.75 -4.95
N PHE A 149 19.20 3.40 -5.77
CA PHE A 149 20.54 3.85 -5.43
C PHE A 149 20.54 5.27 -4.86
N ILE A 150 20.70 5.42 -3.54
CA ILE A 150 20.84 6.76 -2.91
C ILE A 150 22.10 7.48 -3.39
N SER A 151 23.10 6.75 -3.88
CA SER A 151 24.30 7.33 -4.50
C SER A 151 24.03 7.95 -5.88
N ASN A 152 22.95 7.55 -6.56
CA ASN A 152 22.55 8.07 -7.87
C ASN A 152 21.73 9.37 -7.70
N PRO A 153 22.18 10.53 -8.23
CA PRO A 153 21.48 11.79 -8.02
C PRO A 153 20.04 11.82 -8.59
N ALA A 154 19.75 11.06 -9.65
CA ALA A 154 18.40 11.01 -10.21
C ALA A 154 17.46 10.20 -9.29
N GLU A 155 17.91 9.07 -8.76
CA GLU A 155 17.10 8.26 -7.84
C GLU A 155 17.01 8.89 -6.45
N GLU A 156 18.06 9.56 -5.96
CA GLU A 156 17.98 10.39 -4.74
C GLU A 156 16.94 11.52 -4.89
N ASN A 157 16.85 12.14 -6.08
CA ASN A 157 15.80 13.14 -6.34
C ASN A 157 14.40 12.53 -6.35
N LEU A 158 14.23 11.27 -6.79
CA LEU A 158 12.96 10.55 -6.70
C LEU A 158 12.63 10.22 -5.24
N MET A 159 13.59 9.75 -4.45
CA MET A 159 13.45 9.47 -3.02
C MET A 159 12.98 10.70 -2.23
N ASN A 160 13.44 11.90 -2.60
CA ASN A 160 13.00 13.14 -1.98
C ASN A 160 11.57 13.58 -2.36
N GLN A 161 10.89 12.86 -3.26
CA GLN A 161 9.49 13.15 -3.61
C GLN A 161 8.55 12.44 -2.63
N SER A 162 7.57 13.16 -2.09
CA SER A 162 6.60 12.61 -1.12
C SER A 162 5.78 11.42 -1.62
N SER A 163 5.68 11.22 -2.93
CA SER A 163 4.99 10.08 -3.53
C SER A 163 5.84 8.80 -3.55
N PHE A 164 7.17 8.90 -3.56
CA PHE A 164 8.04 7.75 -3.78
C PHE A 164 7.93 6.71 -2.65
N ASP A 165 7.96 7.16 -1.40
CA ASP A 165 7.86 6.27 -0.23
C ASP A 165 6.57 5.45 -0.24
N ASN A 166 5.46 6.08 -0.66
CA ASN A 166 4.17 5.43 -0.81
C ASN A 166 4.17 4.37 -1.90
N LEU A 167 4.83 4.62 -3.03
CA LEU A 167 4.95 3.65 -4.13
C LEU A 167 5.76 2.44 -3.69
N VAL A 168 6.90 2.65 -3.02
CA VAL A 168 7.75 1.57 -2.52
C VAL A 168 7.01 0.76 -1.47
N ALA A 169 6.44 1.40 -0.44
CA ALA A 169 5.75 0.70 0.64
C ALA A 169 4.54 -0.10 0.12
N LYS A 170 3.74 0.46 -0.80
CA LYS A 170 2.63 -0.27 -1.43
C LYS A 170 3.12 -1.42 -2.28
N GLY A 171 4.16 -1.24 -3.10
CA GLY A 171 4.74 -2.32 -3.90
C GLY A 171 5.23 -3.49 -3.04
N ILE A 172 5.89 -3.20 -1.91
CA ILE A 172 6.30 -4.23 -0.94
C ILE A 172 5.07 -4.96 -0.38
N TYR A 173 4.07 -4.22 0.10
CA TYR A 173 2.87 -4.80 0.71
C TYR A 173 2.06 -5.65 -0.29
N GLU A 174 1.83 -5.15 -1.49
CA GLU A 174 1.10 -5.85 -2.56
C GLU A 174 1.85 -7.11 -3.01
N GLY A 175 3.17 -7.01 -3.19
CA GLY A 175 4.00 -8.14 -3.56
C GLY A 175 4.01 -9.22 -2.48
N PHE A 176 4.12 -8.82 -1.21
CA PHE A 176 4.08 -9.71 -0.06
C PHE A 176 2.73 -10.43 0.06
N THR A 177 1.62 -9.68 0.02
CA THR A 177 0.27 -10.25 0.16
C THR A 177 -0.05 -11.22 -0.97
N LYS A 178 0.38 -10.90 -2.20
CA LYS A 178 0.26 -11.78 -3.38
C LYS A 178 1.07 -13.07 -3.24
N ALA A 179 2.30 -13.00 -2.73
CA ALA A 179 3.13 -14.19 -2.55
C ALA A 179 2.60 -15.11 -1.44
N THR A 180 2.18 -14.53 -0.32
CA THR A 180 1.77 -15.29 0.86
C THR A 180 0.32 -15.75 0.80
N GLY A 181 -0.52 -15.08 -0.01
CA GLY A 181 -1.96 -15.31 -0.01
C GLY A 181 -2.68 -14.69 1.19
N TYR A 182 -1.98 -13.91 2.03
CA TYR A 182 -2.59 -13.08 3.07
C TYR A 182 -3.25 -11.86 2.44
N TYR A 183 -4.28 -12.13 1.65
CA TYR A 183 -5.25 -11.13 1.25
C TYR A 183 -6.21 -10.93 2.41
N LYS A 184 -6.03 -9.84 3.15
CA LYS A 184 -7.23 -9.08 3.50
C LYS A 184 -7.43 -8.13 2.35
N GLU A 185 -8.54 -8.29 1.63
CA GLU A 185 -9.11 -7.15 0.94
C GLU A 185 -8.99 -5.97 1.92
N SER A 186 -8.27 -4.93 1.51
CA SER A 186 -8.60 -3.62 2.04
C SER A 186 -10.07 -3.49 1.72
N LYS A 187 -10.93 -3.67 2.73
CA LYS A 187 -12.27 -3.12 2.66
C LYS A 187 -11.98 -1.64 2.54
N GLY A 188 -11.95 -1.15 1.29
CA GLY A 188 -11.70 0.25 0.97
C GLY A 188 -12.46 1.05 1.99
N GLU A 189 -11.72 1.79 2.80
CA GLU A 189 -12.33 2.45 3.94
C GLU A 189 -13.43 3.32 3.37
N LYS A 190 -14.68 3.00 3.72
CA LYS A 190 -15.83 3.63 3.07
C LYS A 190 -15.99 5.02 3.68
N THR A 191 -15.20 5.96 3.16
CA THR A 191 -15.11 7.35 3.62
C THR A 191 -16.36 8.16 3.25
N MET A 192 -17.15 7.69 2.29
CA MET A 192 -18.38 8.34 1.83
C MET A 192 -19.60 7.51 2.24
N LYS A 193 -20.55 8.08 3.00
CA LYS A 193 -21.75 7.34 3.44
C LYS A 193 -22.68 7.00 2.28
N ASN A 194 -22.94 7.94 1.38
CA ASN A 194 -23.87 7.77 0.27
C ASN A 194 -23.29 8.42 -0.99
N LEU A 195 -23.42 7.75 -2.13
CA LEU A 195 -23.11 8.26 -3.46
C LEU A 195 -24.35 8.14 -4.34
N ILE A 196 -24.67 9.19 -5.11
CA ILE A 196 -25.77 9.17 -6.06
C ILE A 196 -25.19 9.22 -7.47
N LEU A 197 -25.67 8.32 -8.32
CA LEU A 197 -25.26 8.24 -9.72
C LEU A 197 -26.45 8.55 -10.62
N CYS A 198 -26.27 9.52 -11.51
CA CYS A 198 -27.26 9.89 -12.51
C CYS A 198 -26.53 10.32 -13.79
N ASN A 199 -26.94 9.79 -14.94
CA ASN A 199 -26.48 10.34 -16.22
C ASN A 199 -27.13 11.71 -16.46
N PRO A 200 -26.47 12.63 -17.17
CA PRO A 200 -27.09 13.87 -17.62
C PRO A 200 -28.38 13.60 -18.40
N GLY A 201 -29.46 14.33 -18.10
CA GLY A 201 -30.77 14.09 -18.68
C GLY A 201 -31.97 14.38 -17.77
N PRO A 202 -33.13 13.81 -18.09
CA PRO A 202 -34.40 14.20 -17.47
C PRO A 202 -34.52 13.89 -15.97
N ASP A 203 -33.71 12.97 -15.45
CA ASP A 203 -33.77 12.49 -14.06
C ASP A 203 -32.81 13.25 -13.11
N GLU A 204 -31.98 14.17 -13.61
CA GLU A 204 -31.00 14.92 -12.80
C GLU A 204 -31.66 15.67 -11.64
N ARG A 205 -32.86 16.21 -11.85
CA ARG A 205 -33.61 16.89 -10.79
C ARG A 205 -34.08 15.94 -9.70
N ALA A 206 -34.45 14.72 -10.06
CA ALA A 206 -34.80 13.69 -9.08
C ALA A 206 -33.54 13.28 -8.30
N ALA A 207 -32.40 13.11 -8.97
CA ALA A 207 -31.12 12.83 -8.31
C ALA A 207 -30.74 13.92 -7.30
N GLY A 208 -30.95 15.20 -7.65
CA GLY A 208 -30.75 16.34 -6.76
C GLY A 208 -31.56 16.26 -5.46
N TYR A 209 -32.86 15.92 -5.52
CA TYR A 209 -33.67 15.78 -4.30
C TYR A 209 -33.18 14.69 -3.37
N LEU A 210 -32.69 13.58 -3.95
CA LEU A 210 -32.12 12.49 -3.16
C LEU A 210 -30.75 12.89 -2.57
N ALA A 211 -29.97 13.68 -3.30
CA ALA A 211 -28.67 14.19 -2.86
C ALA A 211 -28.80 15.12 -1.66
N ASP A 212 -29.75 16.05 -1.72
CA ASP A 212 -30.07 16.95 -0.63
C ASP A 212 -30.53 16.17 0.61
N HIS A 213 -31.39 15.15 0.41
CA HIS A 213 -31.90 14.33 1.50
C HIS A 213 -30.81 13.51 2.21
N PHE A 214 -29.89 12.90 1.45
CA PHE A 214 -28.83 12.06 2.00
C PHE A 214 -27.53 12.80 2.31
N ASN A 215 -27.45 14.11 2.02
CA ASN A 215 -26.22 14.90 2.05
C ASN A 215 -25.09 14.20 1.30
N ALA A 216 -25.34 13.90 0.02
CA ALA A 216 -24.50 13.03 -0.80
C ALA A 216 -24.09 13.73 -2.11
N PRO A 217 -22.89 13.47 -2.65
CA PRO A 217 -22.53 13.93 -3.98
C PRO A 217 -23.34 13.19 -5.06
N VAL A 218 -23.56 13.88 -6.18
CA VAL A 218 -24.05 13.30 -7.43
C VAL A 218 -22.89 13.20 -8.42
N ASP A 219 -22.68 12.02 -8.99
CA ASP A 219 -21.70 11.77 -10.05
C ASP A 219 -22.36 11.11 -11.27
N ASN A 220 -21.67 11.11 -12.39
CA ASN A 220 -22.16 10.57 -13.65
C ASN A 220 -22.01 9.05 -13.67
N LEU A 221 -23.14 8.33 -13.81
CA LEU A 221 -23.15 6.86 -13.85
C LEU A 221 -22.24 6.28 -14.95
N SER A 222 -22.17 6.93 -16.11
CA SER A 222 -21.39 6.43 -17.25
C SER A 222 -19.88 6.66 -17.11
N SER A 223 -19.45 7.52 -16.18
CA SER A 223 -18.04 7.93 -16.07
C SER A 223 -17.50 7.99 -14.64
N VAL A 224 -18.23 7.47 -13.66
CA VAL A 224 -17.79 7.44 -12.26
C VAL A 224 -16.48 6.65 -12.13
N ALA A 225 -15.51 7.21 -11.41
CA ALA A 225 -14.23 6.54 -11.17
C ALA A 225 -14.40 5.34 -10.23
N ALA A 226 -13.61 4.29 -10.46
CA ALA A 226 -13.63 3.07 -9.64
C ALA A 226 -13.35 3.37 -8.15
N ASP A 227 -12.45 4.32 -7.87
CA ASP A 227 -12.10 4.72 -6.51
C ASP A 227 -13.26 5.45 -5.81
N THR A 228 -14.02 6.28 -6.53
CA THR A 228 -15.24 6.93 -6.01
C THR A 228 -16.29 5.89 -5.64
N LEU A 229 -16.48 4.87 -6.47
CA LEU A 229 -17.39 3.75 -6.18
C LEU A 229 -16.93 2.95 -4.95
N ALA A 230 -15.62 2.68 -4.84
CA ALA A 230 -15.04 1.94 -3.74
C ALA A 230 -15.13 2.69 -2.40
N ALA A 231 -15.07 4.02 -2.41
CA ALA A 231 -15.19 4.86 -1.22
C ALA A 231 -16.62 4.93 -0.63
N ALA A 232 -17.64 4.56 -1.40
CA ALA A 232 -19.05 4.72 -1.01
C ALA A 232 -19.61 3.55 -0.18
N GLN A 233 -20.27 3.84 0.94
CA GLN A 233 -20.99 2.84 1.74
C GLN A 233 -22.23 2.35 1.00
N ASN A 234 -23.05 3.30 0.53
CA ASN A 234 -24.27 3.06 -0.23
C ASN A 234 -24.19 3.78 -1.59
N VAL A 235 -24.63 3.12 -2.65
CA VAL A 235 -24.70 3.68 -4.01
C VAL A 235 -26.15 3.65 -4.49
N TYR A 236 -26.69 4.82 -4.84
CA TYR A 236 -28.03 4.98 -5.39
C TYR A 236 -27.94 5.41 -6.84
N ILE A 237 -28.81 4.87 -7.70
CA ILE A 237 -28.82 5.13 -9.13
C ILE A 237 -30.19 5.67 -9.50
N VAL A 238 -30.24 6.87 -10.06
CA VAL A 238 -31.50 7.51 -10.42
C VAL A 238 -31.68 7.49 -11.93
N GLY A 239 -32.84 7.00 -12.40
CA GLY A 239 -33.18 6.97 -13.83
C GLY A 239 -32.57 5.82 -14.63
N SER A 240 -31.86 4.87 -14.00
CA SER A 240 -31.25 3.73 -14.67
C SER A 240 -31.37 2.43 -13.87
N ALA A 241 -31.52 1.32 -14.60
CA ALA A 241 -31.48 -0.04 -14.05
C ALA A 241 -30.07 -0.66 -14.07
N THR A 242 -29.10 0.00 -14.72
CA THR A 242 -27.72 -0.48 -14.82
C THR A 242 -27.01 -0.29 -13.50
N LYS A 243 -26.46 -1.37 -12.94
CA LYS A 243 -25.75 -1.36 -11.66
C LYS A 243 -24.23 -1.47 -11.86
N PRO A 244 -23.43 -0.50 -11.38
CA PRO A 244 -21.97 -0.62 -11.38
C PRO A 244 -21.46 -1.53 -10.25
N THR A 245 -22.29 -1.77 -9.22
CA THR A 245 -21.99 -2.69 -8.11
C THR A 245 -23.23 -3.52 -7.75
N ALA A 246 -23.03 -4.74 -7.25
CA ALA A 246 -24.14 -5.66 -6.93
C ALA A 246 -25.14 -5.07 -5.91
N ASN A 247 -24.65 -4.26 -4.98
CA ASN A 247 -25.42 -3.69 -3.87
C ASN A 247 -26.04 -2.32 -4.19
N ALA A 248 -25.86 -1.79 -5.40
CA ALA A 248 -26.44 -0.50 -5.76
C ALA A 248 -27.98 -0.56 -5.80
N VAL A 249 -28.62 0.52 -5.34
CA VAL A 249 -30.08 0.67 -5.31
C VAL A 249 -30.52 1.49 -6.52
N CYS A 250 -31.23 0.85 -7.45
CA CYS A 250 -31.80 1.51 -8.61
C CYS A 250 -33.17 2.12 -8.28
N ILE A 251 -33.33 3.40 -8.58
CA ILE A 251 -34.56 4.17 -8.46
C ILE A 251 -34.91 4.62 -9.88
N ALA A 252 -35.67 3.78 -10.57
CA ALA A 252 -36.14 4.03 -11.93
C ALA A 252 -37.64 3.74 -12.03
N GLY A 253 -38.38 4.66 -12.60
CA GLY A 253 -39.81 4.53 -12.90
C GLY A 253 -40.08 4.13 -14.34
N ALA A 254 -41.36 3.96 -14.67
CA ALA A 254 -41.79 3.77 -16.06
C ALA A 254 -41.47 4.99 -16.94
N ASP A 255 -41.39 6.17 -16.33
CA ASP A 255 -40.98 7.44 -16.92
C ASP A 255 -40.30 8.33 -15.86
N ARG A 256 -39.83 9.51 -16.26
CA ARG A 256 -39.17 10.48 -15.37
C ARG A 256 -40.05 10.96 -14.21
N PHE A 257 -41.37 11.02 -14.39
CA PHE A 257 -42.29 11.46 -13.34
C PHE A 257 -42.47 10.37 -12.30
N ASP A 258 -42.54 9.12 -12.74
CA ASP A 258 -42.54 7.95 -11.86
C ASP A 258 -41.20 7.79 -11.13
N THR A 259 -40.06 8.00 -11.82
CA THR A 259 -38.73 8.05 -11.17
C THR A 259 -38.71 9.11 -10.07
N CYS A 260 -39.15 10.33 -10.38
CA CYS A 260 -39.20 11.43 -9.41
C CYS A 260 -40.12 11.11 -8.22
N ARG A 261 -41.29 10.50 -8.46
CA ARG A 261 -42.20 10.06 -7.39
C ARG A 261 -41.53 9.07 -6.45
N LYS A 262 -40.88 8.04 -6.99
CA LYS A 262 -40.14 7.04 -6.20
C LYS A 262 -39.02 7.65 -5.37
N VAL A 263 -38.29 8.63 -5.91
CA VAL A 263 -37.30 9.39 -5.15
C VAL A 263 -37.97 10.14 -3.98
N LEU A 264 -39.07 10.84 -4.24
CA LEU A 264 -39.76 11.61 -3.22
C LEU A 264 -40.35 10.73 -2.11
N ASP A 265 -40.82 9.53 -2.45
CA ASP A 265 -41.30 8.55 -1.46
C ASP A 265 -40.16 8.16 -0.50
N ILE A 266 -38.95 7.89 -1.03
CA ILE A 266 -37.75 7.63 -0.23
C ILE A 266 -37.43 8.82 0.69
N CYS A 267 -37.39 10.04 0.14
CA CYS A 267 -37.08 11.25 0.92
C CYS A 267 -38.12 11.53 2.03
N GLN A 268 -39.33 10.97 1.91
CA GLN A 268 -40.43 11.10 2.87
C GLN A 268 -40.56 9.89 3.82
N GLY A 269 -39.67 8.89 3.68
CA GLY A 269 -39.69 7.67 4.49
C GLY A 269 -40.88 6.76 4.21
N ARG A 270 -41.39 6.75 2.98
CA ARG A 270 -42.53 5.92 2.54
C ARG A 270 -42.08 4.71 1.73
#